data_AF-A0A2N5Z8G4-F1
#
_entry.id   AF-A0A2N5Z8G4-F1
#
_cell.length_a   1.000
_cell.length_b   1.000
_cell.length_c   1.000
_cell.angle_alpha   90.00
_cell.angle_beta   90.00
_cell.angle_gamma   90.00
#
_symmetry.space_group_name_H-M   'P 1'
#
loop_
_entity.id
_entity.type
_entity.pdbx_description
1 polymer ?
#
loop_
_entity_poly.entity_id
_entity_poly.type
_entity_poly.pdbx_seq_one_letter_code
_entity_poly.pdbx_strand_id
1 'polypeptide(L)'
;MAQQVFKLLDDSQKQPFETVTKGLLEKQKQDLSNLMKADNIEQLKTDLIQRKYDWAEEIEEGERLYIENAGLIIFTQFVEAFFNNLGYLNDDRQFISYKEQERAVCILQYLATGQEEFREHLLVLNKLICGMDITNPLLHKVILNTKEKEEVNKLFNAVISNWPVVSKSSQDAIRETFINREGVVYLKDRDWNLKVEHLAVDRLMIRIPWGFATIKLPWNKYIIFTEWI
;
A
#
# COMPACT_ATOMS: atom_id res chain seq x y z
N MET A 1 41.34 -6.60 -5.34
CA MET A 1 41.70 -7.30 -6.60
C MET A 1 42.57 -6.45 -7.53
N ALA A 2 42.15 -5.26 -8.02
CA ALA A 2 42.96 -4.45 -8.95
C ALA A 2 44.36 -4.05 -8.41
N GLN A 3 44.46 -3.67 -7.13
CA GLN A 3 45.75 -3.31 -6.48
C GLN A 3 46.72 -4.49 -6.30
N GLN A 4 46.24 -5.74 -6.29
CA GLN A 4 47.08 -6.94 -6.21
C GLN A 4 47.62 -7.33 -7.59
N VAL A 5 46.80 -7.19 -8.64
CA VAL A 5 47.20 -7.43 -10.03
C VAL A 5 48.23 -6.40 -10.49
N PHE A 6 48.05 -5.13 -10.11
CA PHE A 6 48.98 -4.04 -10.49
C PHE A 6 50.42 -4.23 -9.99
N LYS A 7 50.60 -4.87 -8.82
CA LYS A 7 51.92 -5.16 -8.24
C LYS A 7 52.69 -6.29 -8.96
N LEU A 8 52.00 -7.07 -9.80
CA LEU A 8 52.56 -8.21 -10.55
C LEU A 8 52.88 -7.85 -12.00
N LEU A 9 52.55 -6.64 -12.45
CA LEU A 9 52.80 -6.16 -13.82
C LEU A 9 54.23 -5.59 -13.93
N ASP A 10 54.86 -5.79 -15.09
CA ASP A 10 56.11 -5.10 -15.44
C ASP A 10 55.85 -3.63 -15.84
N ASP A 11 56.91 -2.82 -15.89
CA ASP A 11 56.79 -1.38 -16.15
C ASP A 11 56.25 -1.06 -17.57
N SER A 12 56.38 -1.99 -18.52
CA SER A 12 55.81 -1.86 -19.87
C SER A 12 54.29 -2.12 -19.90
N GLN A 13 53.76 -2.86 -18.92
CA GLN A 13 52.35 -3.21 -18.81
C GLN A 13 51.56 -2.34 -17.81
N LYS A 14 52.24 -1.64 -16.89
CA LYS A 14 51.59 -0.73 -15.92
C LYS A 14 50.88 0.46 -16.58
N GLN A 15 51.54 1.12 -17.54
CA GLN A 15 50.99 2.29 -18.25
C GLN A 15 49.70 1.97 -19.04
N PRO A 16 49.64 0.87 -19.83
CA PRO A 16 48.40 0.41 -20.45
C PRO A 16 47.30 0.07 -19.44
N PHE A 17 47.64 -0.60 -18.34
CA PHE A 17 46.66 -0.97 -17.30
C PHE A 17 46.04 0.25 -16.61
N GLU A 18 46.85 1.25 -16.25
CA GLU A 18 46.36 2.52 -15.68
C GLU A 18 45.46 3.27 -16.67
N THR A 19 45.85 3.28 -17.95
CA THR A 19 45.07 3.95 -19.00
C THR A 19 43.71 3.29 -19.19
N VAL A 20 43.67 1.95 -19.25
CA VAL A 20 42.43 1.18 -19.41
C VAL A 20 41.53 1.29 -18.18
N THR A 21 42.10 1.19 -16.96
CA THR A 21 41.31 1.31 -15.72
C THR A 21 40.76 2.72 -15.51
N LYS A 22 41.52 3.76 -15.86
CA LYS A 22 41.06 5.14 -15.82
C LYS A 22 39.94 5.40 -16.84
N GLY A 23 40.08 4.88 -18.06
CA GLY A 23 39.03 4.96 -19.08
C GLY A 23 37.74 4.23 -18.68
N LEU A 24 37.84 3.08 -18.03
CA LEU A 24 36.69 2.36 -17.47
C LEU A 24 36.00 3.15 -16.35
N LEU A 25 36.78 3.78 -15.47
CA LEU A 25 36.24 4.57 -14.36
C LEU A 25 35.57 5.86 -14.85
N GLU A 26 36.15 6.54 -15.84
CA GLU A 26 35.56 7.73 -16.47
C GLU A 26 34.27 7.39 -17.21
N LYS A 27 34.24 6.26 -17.92
CA LYS A 27 33.01 5.75 -18.55
C LYS A 27 31.92 5.45 -17.52
N GLN A 28 32.24 4.76 -16.43
CA GLN A 28 31.27 4.49 -15.35
C GLN A 28 30.75 5.76 -14.70
N LYS A 29 31.61 6.76 -14.45
CA LYS A 29 31.18 8.06 -13.92
C LYS A 29 30.27 8.79 -14.89
N GLN A 30 30.56 8.73 -16.18
CA GLN A 30 29.72 9.33 -17.21
C GLN A 30 28.35 8.65 -17.29
N ASP A 31 28.32 7.32 -17.22
CA ASP A 31 27.08 6.53 -17.23
C ASP A 31 26.23 6.81 -15.98
N LEU A 32 26.84 6.86 -14.79
CA LEU A 32 26.17 7.24 -13.54
C LEU A 32 25.66 8.68 -13.57
N SER A 33 26.45 9.62 -14.09
CA SER A 33 26.07 11.02 -14.27
C SER A 33 24.88 11.15 -15.21
N ASN A 34 24.87 10.40 -16.32
CA ASN A 34 23.75 10.35 -17.25
C ASN A 34 22.48 9.74 -16.63
N LEU A 35 22.62 8.69 -15.81
CA LEU A 35 21.51 8.11 -15.04
C LEU A 35 20.95 9.09 -13.99
N MET A 36 21.80 9.90 -13.38
CA MET A 36 21.43 10.89 -12.35
C MET A 36 20.95 12.23 -12.92
N LYS A 37 20.92 12.41 -14.24
CA LYS A 37 20.36 13.63 -14.85
C LYS A 37 18.91 13.80 -14.41
N ALA A 38 18.56 15.03 -14.04
CA ALA A 38 17.23 15.38 -13.54
C ALA A 38 16.14 14.89 -14.50
N ASP A 39 16.31 15.10 -15.81
CA ASP A 39 15.37 14.64 -16.84
C ASP A 39 15.17 13.11 -16.84
N ASN A 40 16.22 12.31 -16.67
CA ASN A 40 16.10 10.85 -16.60
C ASN A 40 15.39 10.41 -15.31
N ILE A 41 15.67 11.07 -14.19
CA ILE A 41 14.99 10.80 -12.92
C ILE A 41 13.52 11.20 -13.01
N GLU A 42 13.20 12.31 -13.67
CA GLU A 42 11.84 12.81 -13.89
C GLU A 42 11.05 11.90 -14.83
N GLN A 43 11.70 11.41 -15.90
CA GLN A 43 11.15 10.41 -16.81
C GLN A 43 10.88 9.09 -16.07
N LEU A 44 11.85 8.58 -15.30
CA LEU A 44 11.69 7.36 -14.51
C LEU A 44 10.62 7.51 -13.43
N LYS A 45 10.53 8.67 -12.76
CA LYS A 45 9.45 8.96 -11.81
C LYS A 45 8.11 8.98 -12.53
N THR A 46 8.02 9.63 -13.68
CA THR A 46 6.81 9.68 -14.51
C THR A 46 6.39 8.28 -14.96
N ASP A 47 7.32 7.47 -15.45
CA ASP A 47 7.07 6.10 -15.89
C ASP A 47 6.67 5.18 -14.72
N LEU A 48 7.28 5.35 -13.54
CA LEU A 48 6.89 4.64 -12.32
C LEU A 48 5.51 5.07 -11.82
N ILE A 49 5.21 6.37 -11.89
CA ILE A 49 3.90 6.92 -11.56
C ILE A 49 2.86 6.43 -12.56
N GLN A 50 3.19 6.35 -13.85
CA GLN A 50 2.29 5.86 -14.89
C GLN A 50 1.99 4.37 -14.68
N ARG A 51 3.03 3.54 -14.50
CA ARG A 51 2.89 2.11 -14.13
C ARG A 51 2.10 1.89 -12.84
N LYS A 52 2.24 2.78 -11.85
CA LYS A 52 1.46 2.74 -10.62
C LYS A 52 -0.06 2.87 -10.84
N TYR A 53 -0.50 3.35 -12.00
CA TYR A 53 -1.91 3.60 -12.31
C TYR A 53 -2.48 2.81 -13.52
N ASP A 54 -1.69 1.93 -14.15
CA ASP A 54 -2.12 1.10 -15.30
C ASP A 54 -2.59 -0.31 -14.88
N TRP A 55 -3.00 -0.48 -13.61
CA TRP A 55 -3.53 -1.73 -13.02
C TRP A 55 -4.71 -2.38 -13.76
N ALA A 56 -5.37 -1.64 -14.66
CA ALA A 56 -6.49 -2.12 -15.46
C ALA A 56 -6.09 -3.01 -16.65
N GLU A 57 -4.80 -3.16 -16.96
CA GLU A 57 -4.35 -4.01 -18.07
C GLU A 57 -4.12 -5.48 -17.67
N GLU A 58 -3.89 -5.78 -16.39
CA GLU A 58 -3.60 -7.14 -15.92
C GLU A 58 -4.81 -7.87 -15.32
N ILE A 59 -5.85 -7.15 -14.89
CA ILE A 59 -7.05 -7.73 -14.28
C ILE A 59 -8.21 -7.57 -15.23
N GLU A 60 -8.77 -8.70 -15.66
CA GLU A 60 -9.90 -8.69 -16.57
C GLU A 60 -11.15 -8.12 -15.88
N GLU A 61 -11.94 -7.34 -16.62
CA GLU A 61 -13.20 -6.84 -16.11
C GLU A 61 -14.10 -8.01 -15.68
N GLY A 62 -14.60 -7.96 -14.45
CA GLY A 62 -15.40 -9.02 -13.85
C GLY A 62 -14.62 -10.18 -13.21
N GLU A 63 -13.28 -10.20 -13.28
CA GLU A 63 -12.45 -11.16 -12.55
C GLU A 63 -12.74 -11.08 -11.05
N ARG A 64 -12.83 -12.25 -10.40
CA ARG A 64 -13.27 -12.40 -9.01
C ARG A 64 -12.08 -12.67 -8.10
N LEU A 65 -11.78 -11.71 -7.24
CA LEU A 65 -10.72 -11.80 -6.23
C LEU A 65 -11.35 -12.05 -4.87
N TYR A 66 -11.11 -13.22 -4.29
CA TYR A 66 -11.62 -13.60 -2.99
C TYR A 66 -10.72 -13.03 -1.87
N ILE A 67 -11.34 -12.45 -0.85
CA ILE A 67 -10.67 -11.83 0.28
C ILE A 67 -11.32 -12.24 1.60
N GLU A 68 -10.58 -12.11 2.70
CA GLU A 68 -11.01 -12.54 4.04
C GLU A 68 -11.20 -11.36 5.02
N ASN A 69 -10.88 -10.14 4.60
CA ASN A 69 -10.94 -8.93 5.41
C ASN A 69 -11.90 -7.88 4.83
N ALA A 70 -12.96 -8.33 4.15
CA ALA A 70 -13.90 -7.46 3.43
C ALA A 70 -14.50 -6.36 4.31
N GLY A 71 -14.66 -6.63 5.59
CA GLY A 71 -15.23 -5.69 6.54
C GLY A 71 -14.34 -4.51 6.93
N LEU A 72 -13.06 -4.51 6.52
CA LEU A 72 -12.14 -3.39 6.65
C LEU A 72 -12.74 -2.09 6.07
N ILE A 73 -13.65 -2.25 5.11
CA ILE A 73 -14.39 -1.17 4.46
C ILE A 73 -15.12 -0.24 5.45
N ILE A 74 -15.53 -0.71 6.63
CA ILE A 74 -16.18 0.10 7.68
C ILE A 74 -15.29 1.26 8.14
N PHE A 75 -13.97 1.05 8.14
CA PHE A 75 -13.01 2.05 8.63
C PHE A 75 -12.76 3.18 7.62
N THR A 76 -13.15 3.03 6.35
CA THR A 76 -12.74 3.94 5.26
C THR A 76 -13.12 5.40 5.49
N GLN A 77 -14.23 5.68 6.18
CA GLN A 77 -14.65 7.04 6.58
C GLN A 77 -13.59 7.77 7.44
N PHE A 78 -12.73 7.02 8.14
CA PHE A 78 -11.72 7.55 9.05
C PHE A 78 -10.29 7.44 8.50
N VAL A 79 -10.10 6.73 7.38
CA VAL A 79 -8.76 6.40 6.87
C VAL A 79 -7.96 7.65 6.46
N GLU A 80 -8.60 8.66 5.89
CA GLU A 80 -7.95 9.94 5.55
C GLU A 80 -7.34 10.62 6.80
N ALA A 81 -8.16 10.80 7.84
CA ALA A 81 -7.69 11.38 9.10
C ALA A 81 -6.62 10.51 9.78
N PHE A 82 -6.79 9.19 9.74
CA PHE A 82 -5.85 8.22 10.29
C PHE A 82 -4.47 8.33 9.63
N PHE A 83 -4.40 8.33 8.29
CA PHE A 83 -3.14 8.49 7.56
C PHE A 83 -2.53 9.89 7.72
N ASN A 84 -3.36 10.93 7.84
CA ASN A 84 -2.89 12.27 8.15
C ASN A 84 -2.21 12.35 9.54
N ASN A 85 -2.82 11.78 10.58
CA ASN A 85 -2.24 11.75 11.94
C ASN A 85 -0.92 10.99 12.01
N LEU A 86 -0.77 9.96 11.17
CA LEU A 86 0.48 9.22 11.03
C LEU A 86 1.58 10.03 10.33
N GLY A 87 1.21 11.09 9.59
CA GLY A 87 2.11 11.88 8.76
C GLY A 87 2.42 11.20 7.42
N TYR A 88 1.50 10.37 6.92
CA TYR A 88 1.67 9.69 5.63
C TYR A 88 1.19 10.53 4.45
N LEU A 89 0.40 11.58 4.71
CA LEU A 89 -0.20 12.43 3.70
C LEU A 89 0.44 13.83 3.71
N ASN A 90 0.51 14.47 2.54
CA ASN A 90 0.85 15.88 2.39
C ASN A 90 -0.41 16.77 2.52
N ASP A 91 -0.21 18.09 2.40
CA ASP A 91 -1.30 19.08 2.48
C ASP A 91 -2.35 18.93 1.36
N ASP A 92 -1.99 18.32 0.23
CA ASP A 92 -2.90 17.99 -0.89
C ASP A 92 -3.66 16.67 -0.69
N ARG A 93 -3.54 16.05 0.49
CA ARG A 93 -4.15 14.76 0.85
C ARG A 93 -3.68 13.60 -0.03
N GLN A 94 -2.42 13.65 -0.47
CA GLN A 94 -1.75 12.58 -1.21
C GLN A 94 -0.66 11.95 -0.36
N PHE A 95 -0.35 10.67 -0.58
CA PHE A 95 0.75 10.00 0.09
C PHE A 95 2.10 10.72 -0.19
N ILE A 96 2.87 10.98 0.87
CA ILE A 96 4.15 11.70 0.76
C ILE A 96 5.22 10.90 0.01
N SER A 97 5.12 9.56 0.03
CA SER A 97 5.93 8.69 -0.81
C SER A 97 5.30 7.30 -0.96
N TYR A 98 5.85 6.50 -1.87
CA TYR A 98 5.47 5.10 -2.05
C TYR A 98 5.72 4.26 -0.79
N LYS A 99 6.76 4.57 -0.02
CA LYS A 99 7.06 3.89 1.24
C LYS A 99 5.95 4.09 2.27
N GLU A 100 5.46 5.31 2.44
CA GLU A 100 4.35 5.58 3.36
C GLU A 100 3.04 4.96 2.86
N GLN A 101 2.84 4.85 1.55
CA GLN A 101 1.71 4.13 0.97
C GLN A 101 1.78 2.61 1.26
N GLU A 102 2.96 1.98 1.15
CA GLU A 102 3.15 0.58 1.56
C GLU A 102 2.95 0.39 3.07
N ARG A 103 3.45 1.32 3.89
CA ARG A 103 3.18 1.32 5.33
C ARG A 103 1.69 1.41 5.62
N ALA A 104 0.96 2.23 4.86
CA ALA A 104 -0.48 2.35 4.95
C ALA A 104 -1.20 1.01 4.65
N VAL A 105 -0.76 0.28 3.62
CA VAL A 105 -1.29 -1.08 3.33
C VAL A 105 -1.06 -2.02 4.51
N CYS A 106 0.16 -2.04 5.06
CA CYS A 106 0.52 -2.91 6.18
C CYS A 106 -0.21 -2.56 7.48
N ILE A 107 -0.36 -1.27 7.81
CA ILE A 107 -1.05 -0.85 9.04
C ILE A 107 -2.56 -1.11 8.95
N LEU A 108 -3.17 -1.05 7.75
CA LEU A 108 -4.55 -1.50 7.56
C LEU A 108 -4.69 -3.01 7.81
N GLN A 109 -3.65 -3.81 7.55
CA GLN A 109 -3.69 -5.24 7.85
C GLN A 109 -3.63 -5.51 9.35
N TYR A 110 -2.80 -4.74 10.06
CA TYR A 110 -2.78 -4.76 11.52
C TYR A 110 -4.08 -4.24 12.13
N LEU A 111 -4.72 -3.25 11.51
CA LEU A 111 -6.06 -2.81 11.90
C LEU A 111 -7.06 -3.98 11.79
N ALA A 112 -7.05 -4.70 10.68
CA ALA A 112 -7.93 -5.85 10.44
C ALA A 112 -7.68 -7.05 11.37
N THR A 113 -6.42 -7.38 11.63
CA THR A 113 -6.06 -8.68 12.24
C THR A 113 -5.37 -8.58 13.61
N GLY A 114 -4.82 -7.42 13.97
CA GLY A 114 -3.93 -7.27 15.11
C GLY A 114 -2.56 -7.95 14.94
N GLN A 115 -2.29 -8.55 13.78
CA GLN A 115 -1.06 -9.28 13.48
C GLN A 115 -0.07 -8.43 12.69
N GLU A 116 1.22 -8.56 13.00
CA GLU A 116 2.32 -7.91 12.26
C GLU A 116 2.86 -8.81 11.15
N GLU A 117 2.61 -10.11 11.24
CA GLU A 117 2.99 -11.09 10.22
C GLU A 117 1.77 -11.50 9.42
N PHE A 118 1.87 -11.37 8.10
CA PHE A 118 0.80 -11.71 7.17
C PHE A 118 1.40 -12.06 5.81
N ARG A 119 0.59 -12.74 5.00
CA ARG A 119 0.93 -13.06 3.62
C ARG A 119 0.36 -11.98 2.70
N GLU A 120 1.15 -11.55 1.73
CA GLU A 120 0.78 -10.41 0.88
C GLU A 120 -0.51 -10.61 0.06
N HIS A 121 -0.82 -11.85 -0.33
CA HIS A 121 -2.06 -12.15 -1.06
C HIS A 121 -3.34 -11.81 -0.28
N LEU A 122 -3.26 -11.62 1.04
CA LEU A 122 -4.38 -11.20 1.88
C LEU A 122 -4.65 -9.68 1.81
N LEU A 123 -3.79 -8.91 1.11
CA LEU A 123 -3.77 -7.44 1.16
C LEU A 123 -4.53 -6.77 0.01
N VAL A 124 -5.33 -7.52 -0.76
CA VAL A 124 -6.04 -6.98 -1.94
C VAL A 124 -6.85 -5.75 -1.57
N LEU A 125 -7.75 -5.84 -0.58
CA LEU A 125 -8.57 -4.69 -0.16
C LEU A 125 -7.73 -3.55 0.43
N ASN A 126 -6.66 -3.87 1.16
CA ASN A 126 -5.76 -2.89 1.75
C ASN A 126 -5.07 -2.05 0.66
N LYS A 127 -4.57 -2.70 -0.39
CA LYS A 127 -3.96 -2.04 -1.55
C LYS A 127 -4.98 -1.14 -2.26
N LEU A 128 -6.22 -1.60 -2.43
CA LEU A 128 -7.30 -0.79 -3.01
C LEU A 128 -7.66 0.45 -2.19
N ILE A 129 -7.77 0.31 -0.87
CA ILE A 129 -8.01 1.45 0.03
C ILE A 129 -6.83 2.44 -0.07
N CYS A 130 -5.60 1.95 -0.18
CA CYS A 130 -4.42 2.80 -0.30
C CYS A 130 -4.15 3.33 -1.72
N GLY A 131 -4.94 2.98 -2.75
CA GLY A 131 -4.69 3.41 -4.12
C GLY A 131 -3.42 2.80 -4.73
N MET A 132 -3.07 1.59 -4.30
CA MET A 132 -1.95 0.82 -4.79
C MET A 132 -2.45 -0.27 -5.75
N ASP A 133 -1.66 -0.53 -6.79
CA ASP A 133 -1.89 -1.67 -7.66
C ASP A 133 -1.81 -2.97 -6.86
N ILE A 134 -2.81 -3.83 -7.02
CA ILE A 134 -2.89 -5.08 -6.27
C ILE A 134 -1.82 -6.09 -6.72
N THR A 135 -1.35 -6.01 -7.96
CA THR A 135 -0.34 -6.92 -8.54
C THR A 135 1.09 -6.53 -8.14
N ASN A 136 1.31 -5.26 -7.78
CA ASN A 136 2.62 -4.77 -7.37
C ASN A 136 3.04 -5.35 -6.02
N PRO A 137 4.23 -5.99 -5.93
CA PRO A 137 4.72 -6.53 -4.67
C PRO A 137 5.05 -5.40 -3.68
N LEU A 138 4.89 -5.67 -2.39
CA LEU A 138 5.45 -4.81 -1.36
C LEU A 138 6.97 -4.91 -1.36
N LEU A 139 7.66 -3.80 -1.61
CA LEU A 139 9.12 -3.71 -1.71
C LEU A 139 9.79 -3.59 -0.34
N HIS A 140 9.10 -3.00 0.64
CA HIS A 140 9.66 -2.77 1.96
C HIS A 140 9.02 -3.69 3.00
N LYS A 141 9.87 -4.34 3.81
CA LYS A 141 9.41 -4.94 5.06
C LYS A 141 9.00 -3.83 6.02
N VAL A 142 7.72 -3.78 6.36
CA VAL A 142 7.18 -2.81 7.31
C VAL A 142 7.14 -3.42 8.70
N ILE A 143 7.85 -2.80 9.64
CA ILE A 143 7.71 -3.05 11.07
C ILE A 143 6.95 -1.86 11.66
N LEU A 144 5.88 -2.16 12.39
CA LEU A 144 5.02 -1.14 12.99
C LEU A 144 5.66 -0.59 14.27
N ASN A 145 5.75 0.73 14.35
CA ASN A 145 6.25 1.41 15.54
C ASN A 145 5.13 1.63 16.57
N THR A 146 5.49 2.08 17.77
CA THR A 146 4.54 2.31 18.87
C THR A 146 3.47 3.35 18.50
N LYS A 147 3.86 4.45 17.85
CA LYS A 147 2.92 5.51 17.41
C LYS A 147 1.85 4.94 16.49
N GLU A 148 2.24 4.08 15.55
CA GLU A 148 1.32 3.44 14.60
C GLU A 148 0.29 2.56 15.30
N LYS A 149 0.73 1.75 16.26
CA LYS A 149 -0.17 0.90 17.07
C LYS A 149 -1.11 1.74 17.94
N GLU A 150 -0.63 2.85 18.49
CA GLU A 150 -1.45 3.79 19.24
C GLU A 150 -2.51 4.46 18.37
N GLU A 151 -2.16 4.87 17.14
CA GLU A 151 -3.16 5.43 16.20
C GLU A 151 -4.22 4.40 15.81
N VAL A 152 -3.85 3.12 15.67
CA VAL A 152 -4.83 2.03 15.43
C VAL A 152 -5.81 1.91 16.60
N ASN A 153 -5.33 2.01 17.83
CA ASN A 153 -6.18 2.03 19.02
C ASN A 153 -7.12 3.24 19.03
N LYS A 154 -6.62 4.43 18.67
CA LYS A 154 -7.45 5.65 18.56
C LYS A 154 -8.53 5.50 17.50
N LEU A 155 -8.20 4.90 16.35
CA LEU A 155 -9.15 4.63 15.28
C LEU A 155 -10.27 3.68 15.74
N PHE A 156 -9.92 2.58 16.41
CA PHE A 156 -10.93 1.68 17.00
C PHE A 156 -11.82 2.41 18.00
N ASN A 157 -11.25 3.23 18.88
CA ASN A 157 -12.02 4.00 19.85
C ASN A 157 -12.99 4.99 19.17
N ALA A 158 -12.58 5.59 18.04
CA ALA A 158 -13.45 6.44 17.25
C ALA A 158 -14.62 5.64 16.65
N VAL A 159 -14.36 4.45 16.09
CA VAL A 159 -15.42 3.56 15.58
C VAL A 159 -16.38 3.13 16.69
N ILE A 160 -15.86 2.65 17.83
CA ILE A 160 -16.66 2.20 18.98
C ILE A 160 -17.52 3.33 19.54
N SER A 161 -16.97 4.54 19.63
CA SER A 161 -17.69 5.71 20.13
C SER A 161 -18.82 6.15 19.19
N ASN A 162 -18.64 5.97 17.88
CA ASN A 162 -19.64 6.34 16.87
C ASN A 162 -20.59 5.19 16.51
N TRP A 163 -20.34 3.96 16.95
CA TRP A 163 -21.20 2.80 16.67
C TRP A 163 -21.71 2.16 17.97
N PRO A 164 -22.82 2.68 18.54
CA PRO A 164 -23.30 2.29 19.87
C PRO A 164 -23.53 0.78 20.04
N VAL A 165 -23.82 0.06 18.95
CA VAL A 165 -24.06 -1.39 18.95
C VAL A 165 -22.83 -2.17 19.39
N VAL A 166 -21.62 -1.73 19.03
CA VAL A 166 -20.36 -2.41 19.40
C VAL A 166 -19.66 -1.74 20.59
N SER A 167 -20.33 -0.81 21.28
CA SER A 167 -19.76 -0.01 22.38
C SER A 167 -19.18 -0.83 23.54
N LYS A 168 -19.62 -2.09 23.71
CA LYS A 168 -19.15 -3.02 24.73
C LYS A 168 -18.23 -4.12 24.20
N SER A 169 -17.94 -4.12 22.90
CA SER A 169 -17.11 -5.13 22.26
C SER A 169 -15.63 -4.78 22.40
N SER A 170 -14.78 -5.79 22.55
CA SER A 170 -13.34 -5.61 22.39
C SER A 170 -12.98 -5.36 20.91
N GLN A 171 -11.78 -4.85 20.65
CA GLN A 171 -11.27 -4.71 19.27
C GLN A 171 -11.27 -6.07 18.56
N ASP A 172 -10.84 -7.14 19.24
CA ASP A 172 -10.79 -8.48 18.64
C ASP A 172 -12.20 -9.01 18.32
N ALA A 173 -13.19 -8.77 19.19
CA ALA A 173 -14.57 -9.13 18.89
C ALA A 173 -15.11 -8.37 17.66
N ILE A 174 -14.74 -7.10 17.48
CA ILE A 174 -15.10 -6.32 16.28
C ILE A 174 -14.39 -6.90 15.06
N ARG A 175 -13.09 -7.22 15.16
CA ARG A 175 -12.31 -7.83 14.09
C ARG A 175 -12.95 -9.12 13.61
N GLU A 176 -13.21 -10.06 14.52
CA GLU A 176 -13.79 -11.36 14.21
C GLU A 176 -15.22 -11.25 13.66
N THR A 177 -16.04 -10.38 14.25
CA THR A 177 -17.47 -10.31 13.90
C THR A 177 -17.73 -9.51 12.62
N PHE A 178 -16.99 -8.42 12.43
CA PHE A 178 -17.30 -7.43 11.39
C PHE A 178 -16.18 -7.15 10.42
N ILE A 179 -14.90 -7.42 10.73
CA ILE A 179 -13.79 -7.03 9.83
C ILE A 179 -13.28 -8.20 9.01
N ASN A 180 -13.04 -9.34 9.67
CA ASN A 180 -12.61 -10.60 9.09
C ASN A 180 -13.82 -11.32 8.48
N ARG A 181 -14.31 -10.75 7.38
CA ARG A 181 -15.46 -11.24 6.63
C ARG A 181 -14.99 -11.67 5.25
N GLU A 182 -15.47 -12.83 4.82
CA GLU A 182 -15.28 -13.25 3.45
C GLU A 182 -15.96 -12.27 2.49
N GLY A 183 -15.33 -12.05 1.34
CA GLY A 183 -15.89 -11.21 0.30
C GLY A 183 -15.23 -11.46 -1.04
N VAL A 184 -15.80 -10.84 -2.05
CA VAL A 184 -15.27 -10.86 -3.41
C VAL A 184 -15.16 -9.44 -3.95
N VAL A 185 -13.99 -9.14 -4.50
CA VAL A 185 -13.68 -7.89 -5.18
C VAL A 185 -13.59 -8.15 -6.68
N TYR A 186 -14.11 -7.21 -7.47
CA TYR A 186 -14.04 -7.28 -8.92
C TYR A 186 -14.09 -5.89 -9.55
N LEU A 187 -13.40 -5.73 -10.67
CA LEU A 187 -13.42 -4.52 -11.47
C LEU A 187 -14.67 -4.49 -12.36
N LYS A 188 -15.32 -3.33 -12.44
CA LYS A 188 -16.43 -3.07 -13.38
C LYS A 188 -16.45 -1.59 -13.74
N ASP A 189 -16.51 -1.26 -15.03
CA ASP A 189 -16.61 0.13 -15.51
C ASP A 189 -15.51 1.06 -14.95
N ARG A 190 -14.29 0.53 -14.72
CA ARG A 190 -13.11 1.20 -14.09
C ARG A 190 -13.20 1.43 -12.57
N ASP A 191 -14.27 1.00 -11.93
CA ASP A 191 -14.45 1.08 -10.48
C ASP A 191 -14.45 -0.31 -9.83
N TRP A 192 -14.07 -0.36 -8.56
CA TRP A 192 -14.02 -1.59 -7.80
C TRP A 192 -15.35 -1.86 -7.13
N ASN A 193 -15.77 -3.12 -7.14
CA ASN A 193 -16.98 -3.57 -6.48
C ASN A 193 -16.61 -4.64 -5.46
N LEU A 194 -17.03 -4.43 -4.22
CA LEU A 194 -16.86 -5.33 -3.09
C LEU A 194 -18.23 -5.92 -2.74
N LYS A 195 -18.35 -7.24 -2.77
CA LYS A 195 -19.48 -7.96 -2.19
C LYS A 195 -19.01 -8.67 -0.93
N VAL A 196 -19.71 -8.47 0.19
CA VAL A 196 -19.37 -9.09 1.47
C VAL A 196 -20.32 -10.25 1.75
N GLU A 197 -19.81 -11.33 2.33
CA GLU A 197 -20.64 -12.45 2.78
C GLU A 197 -21.64 -11.98 3.86
N HIS A 198 -22.93 -12.25 3.62
CA HIS A 198 -24.00 -11.91 4.54
C HIS A 198 -24.17 -12.94 5.66
N LEU A 199 -24.20 -12.44 6.91
CA LEU A 199 -24.54 -13.20 8.11
C LEU A 199 -25.70 -12.58 8.87
N ALA A 200 -26.30 -13.37 9.77
CA ALA A 200 -27.40 -12.91 10.62
C ALA A 200 -27.02 -11.71 11.51
N VAL A 201 -25.73 -11.58 11.86
CA VAL A 201 -25.20 -10.46 12.67
C VAL A 201 -25.18 -9.14 11.89
N ASP A 202 -25.20 -9.16 10.56
CA ASP A 202 -25.11 -7.95 9.72
C ASP A 202 -26.34 -7.04 9.85
N ARG A 203 -27.44 -7.53 10.43
CA ARG A 203 -28.55 -6.65 10.83
C ARG A 203 -28.10 -5.51 11.78
N LEU A 204 -27.00 -5.71 12.50
CA LEU A 204 -26.38 -4.69 13.35
C LEU A 204 -25.70 -3.57 12.56
N MET A 205 -25.31 -3.83 11.31
CA MET A 205 -24.66 -2.86 10.42
C MET A 205 -25.61 -1.73 10.00
N ILE A 206 -26.93 -1.96 10.01
CA ILE A 206 -27.96 -0.93 9.77
C ILE A 206 -27.85 0.24 10.77
N ARG A 207 -27.20 0.03 11.92
CA ARG A 207 -26.99 1.04 12.96
C ARG A 207 -25.69 1.83 12.82
N ILE A 208 -24.88 1.59 11.78
CA ILE A 208 -23.70 2.42 11.51
C ILE A 208 -24.17 3.79 11.00
N PRO A 209 -23.79 4.91 11.66
CA PRO A 209 -24.28 6.23 11.28
C PRO A 209 -23.51 6.88 10.12
N TRP A 210 -22.47 6.23 9.59
CA TRP A 210 -21.73 6.70 8.41
C TRP A 210 -21.93 5.80 7.20
N GLY A 211 -21.70 6.35 6.01
CA GLY A 211 -21.78 5.61 4.76
C GLY A 211 -20.52 4.78 4.50
N PHE A 212 -20.70 3.55 4.01
CA PHE A 212 -19.62 2.68 3.53
C PHE A 212 -19.96 1.98 2.20
N ALA A 213 -21.11 2.32 1.58
CA ALA A 213 -21.57 1.74 0.32
C ALA A 213 -20.83 2.30 -0.91
N THR A 214 -20.31 3.53 -0.82
CA THR A 214 -19.60 4.21 -1.92
C THR A 214 -18.43 4.98 -1.36
N ILE A 215 -17.22 4.56 -1.70
CA ILE A 215 -16.00 5.07 -1.10
C ILE A 215 -15.14 5.72 -2.17
N LYS A 216 -14.86 7.00 -1.95
CA LYS A 216 -14.00 7.83 -2.81
C LYS A 216 -12.94 8.49 -1.93
N LEU A 217 -11.74 7.95 -1.98
CA LEU A 217 -10.59 8.44 -1.22
C LEU A 217 -9.81 9.47 -2.06
N PRO A 218 -9.19 10.51 -1.45
CA PRO A 218 -8.54 11.60 -2.19
C PRO A 218 -7.40 11.17 -3.13
N TRP A 219 -6.74 10.05 -2.85
CA TRP A 219 -5.62 9.51 -3.61
C TRP A 219 -6.03 8.43 -4.63
N ASN A 220 -7.32 8.07 -4.69
CA ASN A 220 -7.84 7.08 -5.62
C ASN A 220 -8.41 7.76 -6.87
N LYS A 221 -8.13 7.18 -8.05
CA LYS A 221 -8.75 7.56 -9.33
C LYS A 221 -10.05 6.78 -9.63
N TYR A 222 -10.42 5.89 -8.73
CA TYR A 222 -11.59 5.01 -8.80
C TYR A 222 -12.42 5.10 -7.53
N ILE A 223 -13.64 4.60 -7.60
CA ILE A 223 -14.56 4.40 -6.50
C ILE A 223 -14.55 2.92 -6.09
N ILE A 224 -14.78 2.67 -4.81
CA ILE A 224 -15.08 1.33 -4.30
C ILE A 224 -16.57 1.30 -3.92
N PHE A 225 -17.37 0.53 -4.67
CA PHE A 225 -18.76 0.24 -4.36
C PHE A 225 -18.85 -0.98 -3.47
N THR A 226 -19.68 -0.93 -2.43
CA THR A 226 -19.79 -2.02 -1.45
C THR A 226 -21.24 -2.49 -1.34
N GLU A 227 -21.43 -3.79 -1.47
CA GLU A 227 -22.68 -4.53 -1.28
C GLU A 227 -22.53 -5.45 -0.06
N TRP A 228 -23.18 -5.09 1.05
CA TRP A 228 -23.13 -5.84 2.32
C TRP A 228 -24.49 -5.88 3.05
N ILE A 229 -25.46 -5.05 2.65
CA ILE A 229 -26.83 -5.08 3.17
C ILE A 229 -27.79 -4.96 2.00
#